data_AF-U3TEL2-F1
#
_entry.id   AF-U3TEL2-F1
#
_cell.length_a   1.000
_cell.length_b   1.000
_cell.length_c   1.000
_cell.angle_alpha   90.00
_cell.angle_beta   90.00
_cell.angle_gamma   90.00
#
_symmetry.space_group_name_H-M   'P 1'
#
loop_
_entity.id
_entity.type
_entity.pdbx_description
1 polymer ?
#
loop_
_entity_poly.entity_id
_entity_poly.type
_entity_poly.pdbx_seq_one_letter_code
_entity_poly.pdbx_strand_id
1 'polypeptide(L)'
;MSLLTLAGDTMLLKGSPSTLLYKHGDTVFLVDPGHGKKRAKQLSKAVEKLGGEAVAIVTHFHSDHFSTLYQGFQPAAILAPGKDLPMVRYSTMRLHYTFGYPFTGAEDYLLFKAKDVDNVEPLEAERIKPLRLVPLPGHTPGQTGVETPDGVLYAADSIFGERVLQAYAVPYHSNPCQALETLTSLQDMVNRLEVIVPSHGKPVKGEEAQRLLEMNIERLEDAWAALMEELSRAPAPVGLLASKLMKRYGAEATPTLAILVETAVRGYIGCHGAELEPILESGMVKWRVRRR
;
A
#
# COMPACT_ATOMS: atom_id res chain seq x y z
N MET A 1 -0.83 -3.09 -27.10
CA MET A 1 -1.13 -3.07 -25.65
C MET A 1 -2.58 -2.67 -25.50
N SER A 2 -3.38 -3.43 -24.77
CA SER A 2 -4.80 -3.09 -24.53
C SER A 2 -4.97 -2.55 -23.12
N LEU A 3 -5.58 -1.38 -23.03
CA LEU A 3 -6.23 -0.90 -21.81
C LEU A 3 -7.49 -1.75 -21.60
N LEU A 4 -7.77 -2.15 -20.36
CA LEU A 4 -9.01 -2.79 -19.97
C LEU A 4 -9.99 -1.72 -19.52
N THR A 5 -11.12 -1.55 -20.19
CA THR A 5 -12.21 -0.71 -19.67
C THR A 5 -12.86 -1.41 -18.47
N LEU A 6 -12.98 -0.71 -17.34
CA LEU A 6 -13.62 -1.21 -16.13
C LEU A 6 -15.10 -0.80 -16.08
N ALA A 7 -15.35 0.49 -16.23
CA ALA A 7 -16.68 1.10 -16.33
C ALA A 7 -16.55 2.49 -16.98
N GLY A 8 -17.51 2.89 -17.81
CA GLY A 8 -17.51 4.21 -18.47
C GLY A 8 -16.17 4.57 -19.12
N ASP A 9 -15.62 5.72 -18.72
CA ASP A 9 -14.32 6.25 -19.17
C ASP A 9 -13.15 5.81 -18.28
N THR A 10 -13.40 4.92 -17.31
CA THR A 10 -12.39 4.37 -16.42
C THR A 10 -11.74 3.12 -17.02
N MET A 11 -10.42 3.17 -17.15
CA MET A 11 -9.60 2.14 -17.75
C MET A 11 -8.51 1.67 -16.79
N LEU A 12 -7.98 0.48 -17.06
CA LEU A 12 -6.89 -0.11 -16.31
C LEU A 12 -5.77 -0.58 -17.23
N LEU A 13 -4.56 -0.15 -16.90
CA LEU A 13 -3.34 -0.76 -17.41
C LEU A 13 -2.92 -1.87 -16.45
N LYS A 14 -3.13 -3.13 -16.85
CA LYS A 14 -2.76 -4.30 -16.05
C LYS A 14 -1.29 -4.27 -15.64
N GLY A 15 -1.00 -4.67 -14.40
CA GLY A 15 0.33 -4.65 -13.78
C GLY A 15 0.24 -5.11 -12.33
N SER A 16 1.38 -5.11 -11.64
CA SER A 16 1.45 -5.29 -10.19
C SER A 16 2.53 -4.33 -9.66
N PRO A 17 2.16 -3.09 -9.26
CA PRO A 17 0.78 -2.60 -9.16
C PRO A 17 0.17 -2.32 -10.54
N SER A 18 -1.16 -2.40 -10.62
CA SER A 18 -1.93 -1.93 -11.78
C SER A 18 -2.00 -0.39 -11.79
N THR A 19 -2.32 0.23 -12.93
CA THR A 19 -2.47 1.70 -13.03
C THR A 19 -3.87 2.00 -13.52
N LEU A 20 -4.64 2.80 -12.77
CA LEU A 20 -5.93 3.32 -13.22
C LEU A 20 -5.70 4.48 -14.18
N LEU A 21 -6.52 4.59 -15.22
CA LEU A 21 -6.55 5.74 -16.12
C LEU A 21 -7.98 6.25 -16.24
N TYR A 22 -8.15 7.57 -16.13
CA TYR A 22 -9.43 8.24 -16.37
C TYR A 22 -9.18 9.50 -17.21
N LYS A 23 -9.88 9.62 -18.35
CA LYS A 23 -9.75 10.78 -19.23
C LYS A 23 -10.87 11.77 -18.95
N HIS A 24 -10.53 13.04 -18.72
CA HIS A 24 -11.48 14.12 -18.56
C HIS A 24 -11.02 15.36 -19.31
N GLY A 25 -11.78 15.79 -20.34
CA GLY A 25 -11.34 16.88 -21.22
C GLY A 25 -9.96 16.59 -21.81
N ASP A 26 -9.02 17.53 -21.65
CA ASP A 26 -7.63 17.40 -22.10
C ASP A 26 -6.70 16.80 -21.04
N THR A 27 -7.22 16.27 -19.93
CA THR A 27 -6.43 15.63 -18.86
C THR A 27 -6.61 14.12 -18.86
N VAL A 28 -5.52 13.39 -18.71
CA VAL A 28 -5.49 11.95 -18.44
C VAL A 28 -4.93 11.75 -17.03
N PHE A 29 -5.79 11.40 -16.09
CA PHE A 29 -5.36 11.05 -14.73
C PHE A 29 -4.84 9.62 -14.71
N LEU A 30 -3.68 9.41 -14.08
CA LEU A 30 -3.08 8.09 -13.87
C LEU A 30 -2.87 7.86 -12.38
N VAL A 31 -3.54 6.87 -11.80
CA VAL A 31 -3.39 6.51 -10.38
C VAL A 31 -2.38 5.36 -10.28
N ASP A 32 -1.28 5.62 -9.58
CA ASP A 32 -0.07 4.81 -9.47
C ASP A 32 0.57 4.46 -10.82
N PRO A 33 1.49 5.31 -11.32
CA PRO A 33 2.29 5.04 -12.51
C PRO A 33 3.07 3.70 -12.47
N GLY A 34 3.28 3.13 -11.30
CA GLY A 34 3.84 1.80 -11.15
C GLY A 34 5.35 1.73 -11.35
N HIS A 35 5.85 0.53 -11.64
CA HIS A 35 7.26 0.24 -11.93
C HIS A 35 7.44 -0.67 -13.15
N GLY A 36 8.67 -0.73 -13.66
CA GLY A 36 9.14 -1.74 -14.58
C GLY A 36 9.70 -1.17 -15.89
N LYS A 37 10.72 -1.83 -16.45
CA LYS A 37 11.49 -1.35 -17.62
C LYS A 37 10.64 -0.95 -18.83
N LYS A 38 9.50 -1.62 -19.06
CA LYS A 38 8.59 -1.33 -20.17
C LYS A 38 7.43 -0.41 -19.77
N ARG A 39 7.18 -0.23 -18.47
CA ARG A 39 5.98 0.41 -17.94
C ARG A 39 5.91 1.88 -18.31
N ALA A 40 7.02 2.61 -18.24
CA ALA A 40 7.07 4.01 -18.66
C ALA A 40 6.60 4.20 -20.12
N LYS A 41 7.17 3.42 -21.05
CA LYS A 41 6.78 3.44 -22.47
C LYS A 41 5.32 3.02 -22.70
N GLN A 42 4.81 2.11 -21.88
CA GLN A 42 3.41 1.67 -21.93
C GLN A 42 2.45 2.79 -21.52
N LEU A 43 2.77 3.52 -20.46
CA LEU A 43 2.00 4.68 -20.02
C LEU A 43 2.05 5.81 -21.04
N SER A 44 3.22 6.17 -21.57
CA SER A 44 3.34 7.21 -22.61
C SER A 44 2.46 6.89 -23.83
N LYS A 45 2.47 5.63 -24.29
CA LYS A 45 1.60 5.20 -25.40
C LYS A 45 0.11 5.21 -25.06
N ALA A 46 -0.24 4.90 -23.81
CA ALA A 46 -1.63 4.94 -23.36
C ALA A 46 -2.14 6.39 -23.35
N VAL A 47 -1.35 7.33 -22.80
CA VAL A 47 -1.66 8.76 -22.80
C VAL A 47 -1.74 9.31 -24.22
N GLU A 48 -0.76 9.01 -25.08
CA GLU A 48 -0.76 9.42 -26.49
C GLU A 48 -2.02 8.95 -27.24
N LYS A 49 -2.44 7.69 -27.00
CA LYS A 49 -3.65 7.14 -27.62
C LYS A 49 -4.92 7.81 -27.11
N LEU A 50 -4.98 8.16 -25.83
CA LEU A 50 -6.15 8.81 -25.23
C LEU A 50 -6.23 10.30 -25.61
N GLY A 51 -5.08 10.95 -25.82
CA GLY A 51 -4.97 12.38 -26.09
C GLY A 51 -5.14 13.20 -24.83
N GLY A 52 -4.22 14.15 -24.59
CA GLY A 52 -4.24 15.04 -23.43
C GLY A 52 -2.96 15.01 -22.61
N GLU A 53 -2.95 15.77 -21.53
CA GLU A 53 -1.85 15.90 -20.57
C GLU A 53 -1.99 14.89 -19.43
N ALA A 54 -0.89 14.21 -19.11
CA ALA A 54 -0.87 13.23 -18.03
C ALA A 54 -0.72 13.91 -16.66
N VAL A 55 -1.61 13.58 -15.72
CA VAL A 55 -1.46 13.91 -14.30
C VAL A 55 -1.30 12.60 -13.52
N ALA A 56 -0.14 12.41 -12.90
CA ALA A 56 0.14 11.23 -12.08
C ALA A 56 -0.30 11.49 -10.63
N ILE A 57 -1.10 10.59 -10.10
CA ILE A 57 -1.51 10.54 -8.69
C ILE A 57 -0.81 9.33 -8.07
N VAL A 58 0.02 9.57 -7.07
CA VAL A 58 0.70 8.55 -6.29
C VAL A 58 -0.15 8.30 -5.03
N THR A 59 -0.64 7.08 -4.84
CA THR A 59 -1.54 6.76 -3.72
C THR A 59 -0.82 6.77 -2.39
N HIS A 60 0.45 6.36 -2.37
CA HIS A 60 1.31 6.33 -1.19
C HIS A 60 2.80 6.23 -1.57
N PHE A 61 3.70 6.34 -0.59
CA PHE A 61 5.13 6.53 -0.84
C PHE A 61 5.94 5.28 -1.26
N HIS A 62 5.36 4.08 -1.38
CA HIS A 62 6.15 2.89 -1.74
C HIS A 62 6.62 2.94 -3.19
N SER A 63 7.90 2.58 -3.38
CA SER A 63 8.64 2.82 -4.63
C SER A 63 7.93 2.26 -5.86
N ASP A 64 7.32 1.08 -5.78
CA ASP A 64 6.67 0.43 -6.90
C ASP A 64 5.44 1.15 -7.44
N HIS A 65 4.85 2.08 -6.70
CA HIS A 65 3.69 2.86 -7.13
C HIS A 65 4.07 4.02 -8.05
N PHE A 66 5.34 4.46 -8.04
CA PHE A 66 5.77 5.65 -8.80
C PHE A 66 7.17 5.55 -9.41
N SER A 67 7.86 4.41 -9.32
CA SER A 67 9.21 4.21 -9.89
C SER A 67 9.30 4.56 -11.38
N THR A 68 8.20 4.48 -12.14
CA THR A 68 8.20 4.86 -13.55
C THR A 68 8.50 6.32 -13.81
N LEU A 69 8.26 7.22 -12.85
CA LEU A 69 8.63 8.64 -12.94
C LEU A 69 10.14 8.80 -13.15
N TYR A 70 10.93 7.99 -12.45
CA TYR A 70 12.36 7.88 -12.65
C TYR A 70 12.75 7.05 -13.89
N GLN A 71 11.93 6.06 -14.27
CA GLN A 71 12.22 5.16 -15.40
C GLN A 71 11.78 5.72 -16.77
N GLY A 72 11.50 7.01 -16.87
CA GLY A 72 11.28 7.72 -18.13
C GLY A 72 9.82 8.07 -18.46
N PHE A 73 8.87 7.88 -17.54
CA PHE A 73 7.54 8.47 -17.67
C PHE A 73 7.54 9.87 -17.08
N GLN A 74 7.15 10.88 -17.86
CA GLN A 74 7.22 12.29 -17.47
C GLN A 74 5.81 12.90 -17.61
N PRO A 75 4.96 12.81 -16.57
CA PRO A 75 3.66 13.47 -16.56
C PRO A 75 3.81 14.99 -16.40
N ALA A 76 2.77 15.75 -16.73
CA ALA A 76 2.72 17.20 -16.55
C ALA A 76 2.67 17.60 -15.07
N ALA A 77 2.05 16.78 -14.23
CA ALA A 77 2.03 16.97 -12.78
C ALA A 77 2.14 15.64 -12.03
N ILE A 78 2.70 15.67 -10.82
CA ILE A 78 2.84 14.53 -9.91
C ILE A 78 2.26 14.93 -8.57
N LEU A 79 1.24 14.23 -8.11
CA LEU A 79 0.49 14.53 -6.90
C LEU A 79 0.64 13.39 -5.90
N ALA A 80 0.90 13.71 -4.63
CA ALA A 80 0.98 12.72 -3.55
C ALA A 80 0.29 13.21 -2.27
N PRO A 81 -0.30 12.32 -1.45
CA PRO A 81 -0.93 12.68 -0.19
C PRO A 81 0.03 13.42 0.74
N GLY A 82 -0.43 14.47 1.41
CA GLY A 82 0.43 15.33 2.22
C GLY A 82 1.23 14.60 3.31
N LYS A 83 0.66 13.56 3.93
CA LYS A 83 1.36 12.74 4.95
C LYS A 83 2.46 11.84 4.36
N ASP A 84 2.36 11.49 3.08
CA ASP A 84 3.30 10.59 2.39
C ASP A 84 4.25 11.37 1.46
N LEU A 85 3.94 12.62 1.14
CA LEU A 85 4.68 13.47 0.21
C LEU A 85 6.18 13.58 0.55
N PRO A 86 6.61 13.77 1.82
CA PRO A 86 8.04 13.82 2.13
C PRO A 86 8.80 12.53 1.74
N MET A 87 8.15 11.37 1.86
CA MET A 87 8.74 10.08 1.49
C MET A 87 8.67 9.81 -0.02
N VAL A 88 7.74 10.42 -0.75
CA VAL A 88 7.81 10.44 -2.23
C VAL A 88 8.99 11.31 -2.68
N ARG A 89 9.14 12.49 -2.08
CA ARG A 89 10.17 13.47 -2.43
C ARG A 89 11.57 13.00 -2.07
N TYR A 90 11.79 12.48 -0.86
CA TYR A 90 13.11 12.15 -0.34
C TYR A 90 13.24 10.65 -0.03
N SER A 91 14.12 9.97 -0.77
CA SER A 91 14.44 8.54 -0.60
C SER A 91 14.96 8.21 0.80
N THR A 92 15.70 9.11 1.44
CA THR A 92 16.18 8.92 2.81
C THR A 92 15.03 8.85 3.83
N MET A 93 13.99 9.68 3.67
CA MET A 93 12.79 9.61 4.51
C MET A 93 11.98 8.35 4.23
N ARG A 94 11.88 7.95 2.96
CA ARG A 94 11.27 6.67 2.56
C ARG A 94 11.96 5.49 3.22
N LEU A 95 13.29 5.42 3.15
CA LEU A 95 14.08 4.36 3.79
C LEU A 95 13.89 4.34 5.31
N HIS A 96 13.92 5.51 5.95
CA HIS A 96 13.68 5.63 7.39
C HIS A 96 12.30 5.08 7.76
N TYR A 97 11.27 5.38 6.96
CA TYR A 97 9.92 4.90 7.23
C TYR A 97 9.77 3.39 6.95
N THR A 98 10.33 2.88 5.86
CA THR A 98 10.22 1.45 5.48
C THR A 98 10.96 0.54 6.46
N PHE A 99 12.18 0.91 6.88
CA PHE A 99 13.04 0.04 7.71
C PHE A 99 13.12 0.47 9.19
N GLY A 100 12.59 1.64 9.56
CA GLY A 100 12.70 2.23 10.90
C GLY A 100 14.08 2.85 11.20
N TYR A 101 15.12 2.52 10.43
CA TYR A 101 16.43 3.13 10.49
C TYR A 101 17.15 3.02 9.14
N PRO A 102 17.77 4.10 8.64
CA PRO A 102 18.62 4.01 7.46
C PRO A 102 19.97 3.41 7.87
N PHE A 103 20.38 2.35 7.18
CA PHE A 103 21.73 1.78 7.29
C PHE A 103 22.44 1.86 5.93
N THR A 104 23.77 1.81 5.96
CA THR A 104 24.57 1.85 4.72
C THR A 104 24.20 0.64 3.84
N GLY A 105 23.77 0.89 2.61
CA GLY A 105 23.31 -0.15 1.68
C GLY A 105 21.85 -0.58 1.83
N ALA A 106 21.02 0.10 2.65
CA ALA A 106 19.61 -0.24 2.83
C ALA A 106 18.81 -0.32 1.52
N GLU A 107 19.19 0.46 0.51
CA GLU A 107 18.56 0.41 -0.82
C GLU A 107 18.64 -0.96 -1.49
N ASP A 108 19.68 -1.76 -1.20
CA ASP A 108 19.84 -3.11 -1.78
C ASP A 108 18.88 -4.13 -1.19
N TYR A 109 18.24 -3.79 -0.08
CA TYR A 109 17.22 -4.60 0.58
C TYR A 109 15.80 -4.18 0.21
N LEU A 110 15.61 -3.10 -0.57
CA LEU A 110 14.29 -2.73 -1.08
C LEU A 110 13.85 -3.69 -2.20
N LEU A 111 12.60 -4.16 -2.13
CA LEU A 111 11.98 -4.92 -3.23
C LEU A 111 11.92 -4.09 -4.52
N PHE A 112 11.70 -2.77 -4.38
CA PHE A 112 11.60 -1.83 -5.48
C PHE A 112 12.35 -0.54 -5.18
N LYS A 113 13.04 -0.01 -6.19
CA LYS A 113 13.85 1.21 -6.07
C LYS A 113 13.22 2.36 -6.85
N ALA A 114 13.08 3.50 -6.19
CA ALA A 114 12.72 4.78 -6.79
C ALA A 114 13.76 5.84 -6.38
N LYS A 115 13.93 6.89 -7.21
CA LYS A 115 14.73 8.08 -6.87
C LYS A 115 13.88 9.13 -6.15
N ASP A 116 14.53 10.22 -5.76
CA ASP A 116 13.89 11.44 -5.29
C ASP A 116 13.03 12.05 -6.41
N VAL A 117 11.92 12.67 -6.03
CA VAL A 117 10.96 13.30 -6.94
C VAL A 117 10.74 14.74 -6.49
N ASP A 118 11.57 15.66 -7.00
CA ASP A 118 11.60 17.05 -6.52
C ASP A 118 10.31 17.83 -6.84
N ASN A 119 9.70 17.54 -7.98
CA ASN A 119 8.49 18.22 -8.49
C ASN A 119 7.18 17.55 -8.05
N VAL A 120 7.19 16.73 -6.99
CA VAL A 120 5.94 16.22 -6.39
C VAL A 120 5.23 17.33 -5.60
N GLU A 121 3.93 17.45 -5.80
CA GLU A 121 3.08 18.44 -5.16
C GLU A 121 1.98 17.77 -4.31
N PRO A 122 1.35 18.51 -3.37
CA PRO A 122 0.25 17.98 -2.58
C PRO A 122 -0.92 17.53 -3.45
N LEU A 123 -1.46 16.35 -3.11
CA LEU A 123 -2.71 15.83 -3.66
C LEU A 123 -3.90 16.51 -2.97
N GLU A 124 -4.57 17.39 -3.71
CA GLU A 124 -5.75 18.15 -3.28
C GLU A 124 -6.94 17.80 -4.16
N ALA A 125 -8.15 17.74 -3.59
CA ALA A 125 -9.35 17.29 -4.29
C ALA A 125 -9.69 18.15 -5.52
N GLU A 126 -9.43 19.45 -5.44
CA GLU A 126 -9.66 20.44 -6.49
C GLU A 126 -8.81 20.18 -7.73
N ARG A 127 -7.61 19.58 -7.55
CA ARG A 127 -6.65 19.33 -8.62
C ARG A 127 -6.94 18.09 -9.45
N ILE A 128 -7.85 17.24 -8.97
CA ILE A 128 -8.15 15.95 -9.61
C ILE A 128 -9.62 15.82 -10.03
N LYS A 129 -10.41 16.89 -9.96
CA LYS A 129 -11.80 16.86 -10.42
C LYS A 129 -11.87 16.33 -11.86
N PRO A 130 -12.83 15.43 -12.18
CA PRO A 130 -14.00 15.06 -11.37
C PRO A 130 -13.77 13.86 -10.42
N LEU A 131 -12.53 13.37 -10.27
CA LEU A 131 -12.20 12.28 -9.36
C LEU A 131 -12.41 12.68 -7.89
N ARG A 132 -12.65 11.69 -7.04
CA ARG A 132 -12.81 11.89 -5.59
C ARG A 132 -11.69 11.17 -4.84
N LEU A 133 -11.12 11.87 -3.86
CA LEU A 133 -10.17 11.27 -2.91
C LEU A 133 -10.93 10.47 -1.86
N VAL A 134 -10.43 9.27 -1.57
CA VAL A 134 -10.91 8.42 -0.48
C VAL A 134 -9.73 8.16 0.46
N PRO A 135 -9.69 8.73 1.67
CA PRO A 135 -8.63 8.41 2.63
C PRO A 135 -8.66 6.92 3.00
N LEU A 136 -7.55 6.21 2.84
CA LEU A 136 -7.42 4.77 3.11
C LEU A 136 -6.17 4.46 3.96
N PRO A 137 -6.00 5.11 5.12
CA PRO A 137 -4.77 5.00 5.91
C PRO A 137 -4.61 3.61 6.55
N GLY A 138 -3.39 3.30 6.97
CA GLY A 138 -3.04 2.09 7.73
C GLY A 138 -1.89 1.32 7.09
N HIS A 139 -1.92 1.12 5.77
CA HIS A 139 -0.76 0.63 5.02
C HIS A 139 0.41 1.62 5.17
N THR A 140 0.17 2.86 4.75
CA THR A 140 0.95 4.05 5.11
C THR A 140 0.04 5.10 5.78
N PRO A 141 0.60 6.13 6.44
CA PRO A 141 -0.20 7.15 7.13
C PRO A 141 -1.06 8.00 6.19
N GLY A 142 -0.58 8.24 4.97
CA GLY A 142 -1.20 9.10 3.97
C GLY A 142 -1.91 8.36 2.84
N GLN A 143 -1.89 7.01 2.82
CA GLN A 143 -2.47 6.26 1.72
C GLN A 143 -3.89 6.75 1.38
N THR A 144 -4.09 7.06 0.11
CA THR A 144 -5.34 7.62 -0.40
C THR A 144 -5.74 6.89 -1.68
N GLY A 145 -6.95 6.36 -1.70
CA GLY A 145 -7.58 5.82 -2.89
C GLY A 145 -8.23 6.91 -3.75
N VAL A 146 -8.58 6.54 -4.97
CA VAL A 146 -9.20 7.45 -5.95
C VAL A 146 -10.44 6.81 -6.55
N GLU A 147 -11.58 7.47 -6.37
CA GLU A 147 -12.86 7.07 -6.94
C GLU A 147 -13.17 7.89 -8.20
N THR A 148 -13.55 7.20 -9.28
CA THR A 148 -13.97 7.84 -10.54
C THR A 148 -15.48 8.08 -10.58
N PRO A 149 -15.96 9.00 -11.43
CA PRO A 149 -17.40 9.19 -11.66
C PRO A 149 -18.14 7.93 -12.13
N ASP A 150 -17.42 6.96 -12.69
CA ASP A 150 -17.99 5.69 -13.18
C ASP A 150 -18.20 4.65 -12.06
N GLY A 151 -18.02 5.04 -10.80
CA GLY A 151 -18.19 4.15 -9.64
C GLY A 151 -17.02 3.18 -9.44
N VAL A 152 -15.84 3.49 -9.99
CA VAL A 152 -14.63 2.66 -9.80
C VAL A 152 -13.76 3.26 -8.71
N LEU A 153 -13.46 2.48 -7.66
CA LEU A 153 -12.49 2.86 -6.63
C LEU A 153 -11.16 2.14 -6.84
N TYR A 154 -10.09 2.91 -7.05
CA TYR A 154 -8.73 2.40 -6.89
C TYR A 154 -8.33 2.47 -5.41
N ALA A 155 -8.31 1.30 -4.76
CA ALA A 155 -8.12 1.14 -3.31
C ALA A 155 -6.64 1.02 -2.90
N ALA A 156 -5.72 1.15 -3.85
CA ALA A 156 -4.28 1.05 -3.58
C ALA A 156 -3.90 -0.27 -2.84
N ASP A 157 -3.01 -0.17 -1.87
CA ASP A 157 -2.58 -1.25 -0.97
C ASP A 157 -3.41 -1.30 0.33
N SER A 158 -4.61 -0.70 0.34
CA SER A 158 -5.58 -0.96 1.41
C SER A 158 -6.22 -2.34 1.28
N ILE A 159 -6.18 -2.93 0.07
CA ILE A 159 -6.67 -4.27 -0.23
C ILE A 159 -5.61 -4.99 -1.05
N PHE A 160 -5.24 -6.20 -0.64
CA PHE A 160 -4.39 -7.09 -1.41
C PHE A 160 -5.23 -8.16 -2.10
N GLY A 161 -4.88 -8.48 -3.36
CA GLY A 161 -5.47 -9.61 -4.06
C GLY A 161 -5.11 -10.95 -3.40
N GLU A 162 -5.94 -11.96 -3.61
CA GLU A 162 -5.81 -13.30 -2.98
C GLU A 162 -4.40 -13.89 -3.08
N ARG A 163 -3.75 -13.78 -4.23
CA ARG A 163 -2.39 -14.30 -4.45
C ARG A 163 -1.36 -13.61 -3.56
N VAL A 164 -1.50 -12.30 -3.33
CA VAL A 164 -0.61 -11.53 -2.45
C VAL A 164 -0.86 -11.94 -1.00
N LEU A 165 -2.13 -12.03 -0.58
CA LEU A 165 -2.47 -12.55 0.74
C LEU A 165 -1.91 -13.96 0.97
N GLN A 166 -1.94 -14.84 -0.03
CA GLN A 166 -1.36 -16.18 0.11
C GLN A 166 0.18 -16.17 0.17
N ALA A 167 0.83 -15.27 -0.57
CA ALA A 167 2.29 -15.22 -0.66
C ALA A 167 2.96 -14.54 0.54
N TYR A 168 2.30 -13.53 1.13
CA TYR A 168 2.85 -12.78 2.26
C TYR A 168 2.16 -13.22 3.55
N ALA A 169 2.99 -13.72 4.47
CA ALA A 169 2.58 -14.18 5.79
C ALA A 169 1.71 -13.16 6.54
N VAL A 170 2.32 -11.99 6.79
CA VAL A 170 1.71 -10.85 7.46
C VAL A 170 1.75 -9.70 6.45
N PRO A 171 0.59 -9.23 5.95
CA PRO A 171 0.54 -8.06 5.08
C PRO A 171 1.18 -6.86 5.76
N TYR A 172 2.00 -6.12 5.01
CA TYR A 172 2.62 -4.92 5.56
C TYR A 172 1.54 -3.86 5.80
N HIS A 173 1.40 -3.44 7.05
CA HIS A 173 0.71 -2.21 7.41
C HIS A 173 1.49 -1.53 8.53
N SER A 174 1.78 -0.24 8.38
CA SER A 174 2.44 0.53 9.44
C SER A 174 1.54 0.76 10.65
N ASN A 175 0.21 0.73 10.45
CA ASN A 175 -0.80 0.71 11.51
C ASN A 175 -1.92 -0.28 11.13
N PRO A 176 -1.84 -1.55 11.58
CA PRO A 176 -2.84 -2.58 11.27
C PRO A 176 -4.24 -2.28 11.81
N CYS A 177 -4.37 -1.64 12.97
CA CYS A 177 -5.68 -1.27 13.51
C CYS A 177 -6.37 -0.23 12.63
N GLN A 178 -5.63 0.78 12.15
CA GLN A 178 -6.15 1.76 11.21
C GLN A 178 -6.45 1.13 9.83
N ALA A 179 -5.67 0.12 9.41
CA ALA A 179 -5.97 -0.63 8.20
C ALA A 179 -7.28 -1.43 8.34
N LEU A 180 -7.56 -2.02 9.51
CA LEU A 180 -8.85 -2.66 9.82
C LEU A 180 -10.00 -1.65 9.74
N GLU A 181 -9.89 -0.47 10.35
CA GLU A 181 -10.90 0.59 10.24
C GLU A 181 -11.17 0.98 8.77
N THR A 182 -10.11 1.12 7.97
CA THR A 182 -10.20 1.37 6.53
C THR A 182 -10.94 0.25 5.80
N LEU A 183 -10.62 -1.02 6.10
CA LEU A 183 -11.27 -2.18 5.47
C LEU A 183 -12.75 -2.27 5.84
N THR A 184 -13.11 -2.02 7.10
CA THR A 184 -14.52 -1.95 7.54
C THR A 184 -15.26 -0.83 6.82
N SER A 185 -14.67 0.37 6.74
CA SER A 185 -15.27 1.48 5.98
C SER A 185 -15.46 1.12 4.50
N LEU A 186 -14.54 0.37 3.90
CA LEU A 186 -14.66 -0.10 2.53
C LEU A 186 -15.79 -1.12 2.37
N GLN A 187 -15.98 -2.05 3.32
CA GLN A 187 -17.11 -2.98 3.33
C GLN A 187 -18.46 -2.25 3.36
N ASP A 188 -18.59 -1.21 4.17
CA ASP A 188 -19.83 -0.44 4.30
C ASP A 188 -20.24 0.25 2.99
N MET A 189 -19.25 0.65 2.18
CA MET A 189 -19.50 1.35 0.93
C MET A 189 -19.38 0.50 -0.33
N VAL A 190 -18.85 -0.73 -0.26
CA VAL A 190 -18.55 -1.54 -1.46
C VAL A 190 -19.77 -1.76 -2.35
N ASN A 191 -20.97 -1.84 -1.76
CA ASN A 191 -22.23 -2.04 -2.48
C ASN A 191 -22.64 -0.85 -3.36
N ARG A 192 -22.05 0.33 -3.14
CA ARG A 192 -22.29 1.53 -3.98
C ARG A 192 -21.33 1.63 -5.16
N LEU A 193 -20.27 0.82 -5.17
CA LEU A 193 -19.22 0.85 -6.19
C LEU A 193 -19.54 -0.16 -7.30
N GLU A 194 -19.19 0.18 -8.53
CA GLU A 194 -19.26 -0.73 -9.66
C GLU A 194 -18.05 -1.69 -9.65
N VAL A 195 -16.85 -1.16 -9.36
CA VAL A 195 -15.61 -1.94 -9.29
C VAL A 195 -14.71 -1.40 -8.19
N ILE A 196 -14.05 -2.30 -7.47
CA ILE A 196 -12.92 -1.95 -6.61
C ILE A 196 -11.63 -2.57 -7.16
N VAL A 197 -10.56 -1.77 -7.17
CA VAL A 197 -9.28 -2.11 -7.80
C VAL A 197 -8.19 -2.07 -6.74
N PRO A 198 -7.66 -3.23 -6.30
CA PRO A 198 -6.41 -3.27 -5.54
C PRO A 198 -5.23 -2.93 -6.46
N SER A 199 -4.19 -2.33 -5.90
CA SER A 199 -2.93 -2.13 -6.63
C SER A 199 -2.34 -3.48 -7.07
N HIS A 200 -2.24 -4.44 -6.14
CA HIS A 200 -1.76 -5.79 -6.42
C HIS A 200 -2.88 -6.82 -6.41
N GLY A 201 -3.55 -6.97 -7.56
CA GLY A 201 -4.62 -7.94 -7.74
C GLY A 201 -5.39 -7.69 -9.02
N LYS A 202 -6.45 -8.47 -9.22
CA LYS A 202 -7.44 -8.17 -10.27
C LYS A 202 -8.49 -7.21 -9.70
N PRO A 203 -9.09 -6.35 -10.54
CA PRO A 203 -10.34 -5.67 -10.19
C PRO A 203 -11.42 -6.68 -9.83
N VAL A 204 -12.24 -6.34 -8.84
CA VAL A 204 -13.34 -7.19 -8.35
C VAL A 204 -14.62 -6.36 -8.17
N LYS A 205 -15.78 -7.03 -8.17
CA LYS A 205 -17.10 -6.38 -8.09
C LYS A 205 -18.11 -7.22 -7.33
N GLY A 206 -19.18 -6.58 -6.85
CA GLY A 206 -20.28 -7.24 -6.14
C GLY A 206 -19.78 -8.14 -4.99
N GLU A 207 -20.30 -9.37 -4.91
CA GLU A 207 -19.90 -10.32 -3.86
C GLU A 207 -18.40 -10.68 -3.89
N GLU A 208 -17.74 -10.61 -5.05
CA GLU A 208 -16.29 -10.87 -5.13
C GLU A 208 -15.49 -9.79 -4.39
N ALA A 209 -15.96 -8.54 -4.43
CA ALA A 209 -15.37 -7.44 -3.69
C ALA A 209 -15.57 -7.60 -2.18
N GLN A 210 -16.77 -8.01 -1.75
CA GLN A 210 -17.07 -8.30 -0.34
C GLN A 210 -16.16 -9.41 0.20
N ARG A 211 -16.08 -10.54 -0.51
CA ARG A 211 -15.19 -11.65 -0.12
C ARG A 211 -13.72 -11.24 -0.04
N LEU A 212 -13.24 -10.43 -0.98
CA LEU A 212 -11.85 -9.97 -0.96
C LEU A 212 -11.57 -9.08 0.26
N LEU A 213 -12.51 -8.21 0.63
CA LEU A 213 -12.40 -7.38 1.84
C LEU A 213 -12.38 -8.25 3.10
N GLU A 214 -13.29 -9.21 3.21
CA GLU A 214 -13.32 -10.18 4.32
C GLU A 214 -12.00 -10.92 4.45
N MET A 215 -11.44 -11.44 3.35
CA MET A 215 -10.14 -12.11 3.36
C MET A 215 -8.98 -11.22 3.86
N ASN A 216 -9.01 -9.92 3.56
CA ASN A 216 -8.01 -8.98 4.06
C ASN A 216 -8.18 -8.73 5.56
N ILE A 217 -9.42 -8.57 6.04
CA ILE A 217 -9.75 -8.40 7.46
C ILE A 217 -9.33 -9.63 8.26
N GLU A 218 -9.77 -10.82 7.83
CA GLU A 218 -9.44 -12.10 8.47
C GLU A 218 -7.93 -12.29 8.57
N ARG A 219 -7.17 -11.86 7.55
CA ARG A 219 -5.72 -11.96 7.58
C ARG A 219 -5.09 -11.05 8.63
N LEU A 220 -5.58 -9.83 8.80
CA LEU A 220 -5.07 -8.92 9.83
C LEU A 220 -5.44 -9.39 11.24
N GLU A 221 -6.65 -9.93 11.42
CA GLU A 221 -7.09 -10.49 12.69
C GLU A 221 -6.31 -11.77 13.05
N ASP A 222 -6.08 -12.67 12.09
CA ASP A 222 -5.30 -13.88 12.29
C ASP A 222 -3.84 -13.56 12.65
N ALA A 223 -3.23 -12.57 11.99
CA ALA A 223 -1.88 -12.13 12.33
C ALA A 223 -1.79 -11.55 13.75
N TRP A 224 -2.81 -10.80 14.18
CA TRP A 224 -2.91 -10.32 15.56
C TRP A 224 -3.07 -11.46 16.56
N ALA A 225 -3.98 -12.40 16.29
CA ALA A 225 -4.22 -13.56 17.14
C ALA A 225 -2.95 -14.41 17.29
N ALA A 226 -2.22 -14.65 16.19
CA ALA A 226 -0.95 -15.36 16.21
C ALA A 226 0.13 -14.63 17.02
N LEU A 227 0.20 -13.29 16.91
CA LEU A 227 1.11 -12.48 17.72
C LEU A 227 0.79 -12.58 19.22
N MET A 228 -0.48 -12.49 19.59
CA MET A 228 -0.94 -12.62 20.97
C MET A 228 -0.69 -14.02 21.54
N GLU A 229 -0.89 -15.07 20.74
CA GLU A 229 -0.55 -16.44 21.13
C GLU A 229 0.93 -16.54 21.51
N GLU A 230 1.84 -16.00 20.70
CA GLU A 230 3.27 -16.04 21.00
C GLU A 230 3.63 -15.22 22.25
N LEU A 231 3.02 -14.05 22.44
CA LEU A 231 3.24 -13.19 23.62
C LEU A 231 2.67 -13.79 24.90
N SER A 232 1.60 -14.59 24.81
CA SER A 232 1.01 -15.30 25.95
C SER A 232 1.94 -16.39 26.51
N ARG A 233 2.79 -16.97 25.66
CA ARG A 233 3.73 -18.05 26.04
C ARG A 233 4.93 -17.48 26.81
N ALA A 234 5.51 -16.40 26.32
CA ALA A 234 6.63 -15.72 26.96
C ALA A 234 6.86 -14.32 26.37
N PRO A 235 7.42 -13.37 27.13
CA PRO A 235 7.89 -12.11 26.58
C PRO A 235 8.93 -12.34 25.46
N ALA A 236 8.84 -11.57 24.37
CA ALA A 236 9.73 -11.74 23.22
C ALA A 236 10.14 -10.41 22.56
N PRO A 237 11.36 -10.32 21.98
CA PRO A 237 11.74 -9.19 21.15
C PRO A 237 11.02 -9.23 19.80
N VAL A 238 10.86 -8.07 19.16
CA VAL A 238 10.13 -7.91 17.88
C VAL A 238 10.65 -8.85 16.79
N GLY A 239 11.97 -8.94 16.61
CA GLY A 239 12.57 -9.82 15.58
C GLY A 239 12.25 -11.30 15.78
N LEU A 240 12.12 -11.77 17.04
CA LEU A 240 11.72 -13.15 17.31
C LEU A 240 10.23 -13.36 16.98
N LEU A 241 9.37 -12.39 17.31
CA LEU A 241 7.95 -12.45 16.97
C LEU A 241 7.74 -12.47 15.45
N ALA A 242 8.42 -11.60 14.72
CA ALA A 242 8.42 -11.57 13.26
C ALA A 242 8.87 -12.92 12.66
N SER A 243 10.00 -13.47 13.14
CA SER A 243 10.49 -14.77 12.68
C SER A 243 9.49 -15.90 12.93
N LYS A 244 8.84 -15.92 14.09
CA LYS A 244 7.81 -16.93 14.43
C LYS A 244 6.58 -16.81 13.54
N LEU A 245 6.09 -15.61 13.29
CA LEU A 245 4.98 -15.35 12.37
C LEU A 245 5.34 -15.81 10.95
N MET A 246 6.51 -15.41 10.43
CA MET A 246 6.98 -15.86 9.11
C MET A 246 7.01 -17.39 9.01
N LYS A 247 7.54 -18.07 10.03
CA LYS A 247 7.58 -19.55 10.08
C LYS A 247 6.17 -20.16 10.11
N ARG A 248 5.25 -19.61 10.91
CA ARG A 248 3.86 -20.09 11.02
C ARG A 248 3.15 -20.07 9.67
N TYR A 249 3.38 -19.01 8.90
CA TYR A 249 2.74 -18.81 7.60
C TYR A 249 3.54 -19.35 6.41
N GLY A 250 4.68 -20.01 6.65
CA GLY A 250 5.51 -20.59 5.59
C GLY A 250 6.16 -19.55 4.66
N ALA A 251 6.36 -18.31 5.12
CA ALA A 251 7.04 -17.29 4.33
C ALA A 251 8.53 -17.57 4.21
N GLU A 252 9.10 -17.20 3.07
CA GLU A 252 10.54 -17.29 2.82
C GLU A 252 11.32 -16.41 3.81
N ALA A 253 12.36 -16.98 4.42
CA ALA A 253 13.21 -16.27 5.36
C ALA A 253 14.28 -15.46 4.62
N THR A 254 13.91 -14.28 4.11
CA THR A 254 14.87 -13.30 3.56
C THR A 254 15.04 -12.12 4.52
N PRO A 255 16.21 -11.44 4.52
CA PRO A 255 16.41 -10.24 5.33
C PRO A 255 15.37 -9.15 5.05
N THR A 256 15.03 -8.93 3.79
CA THR A 256 14.01 -7.94 3.39
C THR A 256 12.65 -8.26 3.99
N LEU A 257 12.17 -9.49 3.86
CA LEU A 257 10.86 -9.88 4.41
C LEU A 257 10.87 -9.84 5.94
N ALA A 258 11.97 -10.24 6.58
CA ALA A 258 12.11 -10.16 8.03
C ALA A 258 11.93 -8.72 8.54
N ILE A 259 12.61 -7.74 7.92
CA ILE A 259 12.49 -6.33 8.32
C ILE A 259 11.07 -5.81 8.08
N LEU A 260 10.44 -6.14 6.94
CA LEU A 260 9.06 -5.70 6.66
C LEU A 260 8.05 -6.29 7.66
N VAL A 261 8.21 -7.56 8.04
CA VAL A 261 7.36 -8.20 9.06
C VAL A 261 7.63 -7.61 10.44
N GLU A 262 8.87 -7.26 10.79
CA GLU A 262 9.15 -6.52 12.01
C GLU A 262 8.40 -5.19 12.07
N THR A 263 8.35 -4.44 10.96
CA THR A 263 7.58 -3.18 10.89
C THR A 263 6.09 -3.43 11.11
N ALA A 264 5.51 -4.47 10.51
CA ALA A 264 4.11 -4.84 10.74
C ALA A 264 3.85 -5.23 12.21
N VAL A 265 4.75 -6.01 12.82
CA VAL A 265 4.67 -6.37 14.26
C VAL A 265 4.74 -5.13 15.15
N ARG A 266 5.63 -4.18 14.84
CA ARG A 266 5.68 -2.88 15.54
C ARG A 266 4.38 -2.10 15.39
N GLY A 267 3.75 -2.16 14.22
CA GLY A 267 2.43 -1.59 13.97
C GLY A 267 1.37 -2.15 14.91
N TYR A 268 1.25 -3.48 15.01
CA TYR A 268 0.33 -4.13 15.96
C TYR A 268 0.62 -3.73 17.40
N ILE A 269 1.89 -3.78 17.79
CA ILE A 269 2.31 -3.38 19.14
C ILE A 269 1.91 -1.93 19.43
N GLY A 270 2.12 -1.03 18.46
CA GLY A 270 1.78 0.39 18.58
C GLY A 270 0.29 0.61 18.79
N CYS A 271 -0.56 -0.02 17.98
CA CYS A 271 -2.00 0.20 18.08
C CYS A 271 -2.68 -0.55 19.25
N HIS A 272 -2.05 -1.61 19.77
CA HIS A 272 -2.47 -2.32 20.99
C HIS A 272 -1.65 -1.95 22.25
N GLY A 273 -1.05 -0.76 22.30
CA GLY A 273 -0.17 -0.33 23.40
C GLY A 273 -0.82 -0.28 24.80
N ALA A 274 -2.15 -0.28 24.87
CA ALA A 274 -2.92 -0.41 26.10
C ALA A 274 -2.93 -1.85 26.66
N GLU A 275 -2.72 -2.85 25.82
CA GLU A 275 -2.72 -4.28 26.17
C GLU A 275 -1.30 -4.84 26.34
N LEU A 276 -0.32 -4.17 25.74
CA LEU A 276 1.07 -4.62 25.72
C LEU A 276 1.99 -3.63 26.46
N GLU A 277 3.07 -4.16 27.04
CA GLU A 277 4.11 -3.33 27.64
C GLU A 277 5.52 -3.81 27.30
N PRO A 278 6.49 -2.88 27.15
CA PRO A 278 7.88 -3.23 27.02
C PRO A 278 8.47 -3.59 28.40
N ILE A 279 9.32 -4.60 28.43
CA ILE A 279 10.14 -4.95 29.59
C ILE A 279 11.61 -5.09 29.16
N LEU A 280 12.52 -4.88 30.10
CA LEU A 280 13.94 -5.18 29.92
C LEU A 280 14.26 -6.51 30.61
N GLU A 281 14.61 -7.53 29.83
CA GLU A 281 14.94 -8.85 30.35
C GLU A 281 16.16 -9.42 29.62
N SER A 282 17.17 -9.84 30.40
CA SER A 282 18.46 -10.31 29.87
C SER A 282 19.14 -9.31 28.91
N GLY A 283 19.03 -8.02 29.20
CA GLY A 283 19.62 -6.95 28.39
C GLY A 283 18.90 -6.65 27.07
N MET A 284 17.73 -7.26 26.81
CA MET A 284 16.94 -7.05 25.60
C MET A 284 15.59 -6.43 25.92
N VAL A 285 15.14 -5.52 25.06
CA VAL A 285 13.75 -5.05 25.08
C VAL A 285 12.86 -6.16 24.54
N LYS A 286 11.93 -6.62 25.37
CA LYS A 286 10.91 -7.60 25.03
C LYS A 286 9.53 -7.01 25.24
N TRP A 287 8.55 -7.56 24.54
CA TRP A 287 7.14 -7.20 24.71
C TRP A 287 6.41 -8.33 25.42
N ARG A 288 5.44 -7.99 26.27
CA ARG A 288 4.52 -8.94 26.90
C ARG A 288 3.11 -8.36 26.98
N VAL A 289 2.13 -9.24 27.18
CA VAL A 289 0.79 -8.83 27.59
C VAL A 289 0.86 -8.21 28.99
N ARG A 290 0.25 -7.03 29.16
CA ARG A 290 0.15 -6.37 30.46
C ARG A 290 -0.57 -7.28 31.44
N ARG A 291 0.00 -7.40 32.63
CA ARG A 291 -0.69 -8.05 33.75
C ARG A 291 -1.70 -7.04 34.30
N ARG A 292 -2.97 -7.46 34.39
CA ARG A 292 -3.99 -6.71 35.13
C ARG A 292 -3.69 -6.76 36.62
#